data_AF-D8J6Y0-F1
#
_entry.id   AF-D8J6Y0-F1
#
_cell.length_a   1.000
_cell.length_b   1.000
_cell.length_c   1.000
_cell.angle_alpha   90.00
_cell.angle_beta   90.00
_cell.angle_gamma   90.00
#
_symmetry.space_group_name_H-M   'P 1'
#
loop_
_entity.id
_entity.type
_entity.pdbx_description
1 polymer ?
#
loop_
_entity_poly.entity_id
_entity_poly.type
_entity_poly.pdbx_seq_one_letter_code
_entity_poly.pdbx_strand_id
1 'polypeptide(L)'
;MSDGLLSRLVRGGFREQQARLRIDWMTHTDERVMEQLVEGPMRPAEIATSLEKSEEYVADRCRQLAIRDLLEREGGEYRLAERGRAYLSGELDPEELAD
;
A
#
# COMPACT_ATOMS: atom_id res chain seq x y z
N MET A 1 -8.85 10.83 -44.62
CA MET A 1 -7.45 11.03 -44.22
C MET A 1 -7.43 10.92 -42.71
N SER A 2 -6.89 9.81 -42.23
CA SER A 2 -6.70 9.48 -40.83
C SER A 2 -5.78 10.51 -40.15
N ASP A 3 -6.06 10.86 -38.90
CA ASP A 3 -5.29 10.51 -37.69
C ASP A 3 -5.52 11.57 -36.59
N GLY A 4 -5.92 11.13 -35.41
CA GLY A 4 -6.36 12.00 -34.30
C GLY A 4 -7.31 11.32 -33.32
N LEU A 5 -7.79 10.12 -33.66
CA LEU A 5 -8.16 9.10 -32.69
C LEU A 5 -6.93 8.85 -31.77
N LEU A 6 -7.11 8.87 -30.45
CA LEU A 6 -6.17 8.37 -29.42
C LEU A 6 -5.12 9.32 -28.77
N SER A 7 -5.39 10.60 -28.55
CA SER A 7 -4.49 11.41 -27.67
C SER A 7 -5.15 12.23 -26.57
N ARG A 8 -6.47 12.10 -26.36
CA ARG A 8 -7.14 12.88 -25.29
C ARG A 8 -8.20 12.15 -24.48
N LEU A 9 -8.32 10.85 -24.67
CA LEU A 9 -8.98 9.99 -23.69
C LEU A 9 -7.96 9.65 -22.60
N VAL A 10 -8.38 9.69 -21.34
CA VAL A 10 -7.62 9.37 -20.11
C VAL A 10 -6.78 10.52 -19.52
N ARG A 11 -7.41 11.65 -19.20
CA ARG A 11 -6.96 12.47 -18.05
C ARG A 11 -8.16 12.78 -17.17
N GLY A 12 -8.26 12.08 -16.04
CA GLY A 12 -9.02 12.53 -14.87
C GLY A 12 -10.47 12.07 -14.79
N GLY A 13 -10.84 10.92 -15.33
CA GLY A 13 -12.16 10.33 -15.15
C GLY A 13 -12.01 8.88 -14.67
N PHE A 14 -12.70 8.55 -13.57
CA PHE A 14 -12.68 7.29 -12.83
C PHE A 14 -11.43 7.06 -11.97
N ARG A 15 -11.66 7.11 -10.64
CA ARG A 15 -10.91 6.28 -9.69
C ARG A 15 -10.91 4.85 -10.24
N GLU A 16 -9.78 4.38 -10.76
CA GLU A 16 -9.55 2.97 -10.96
C GLU A 16 -9.46 2.31 -9.57
N GLN A 17 -10.63 2.13 -8.95
CA GLN A 17 -10.93 0.95 -8.13
C GLN A 17 -11.16 -0.25 -9.06
N GLN A 18 -10.36 -0.39 -10.13
CA GLN A 18 -10.18 -1.66 -10.79
C GLN A 18 -9.50 -2.51 -9.74
N ALA A 19 -10.18 -3.56 -9.30
CA ALA A 19 -9.70 -4.49 -8.32
C ALA A 19 -8.28 -4.91 -8.71
N ARG A 20 -7.26 -4.30 -8.07
CA ARG A 20 -5.93 -4.90 -7.99
C ARG A 20 -6.22 -6.32 -7.54
N LEU A 21 -5.83 -7.32 -8.34
CA LEU A 21 -6.11 -8.72 -8.05
C LEU A 21 -5.93 -8.94 -6.54
N ARG A 22 -7.01 -9.39 -5.91
CA ARG A 22 -7.16 -9.35 -4.46
C ARG A 22 -6.19 -10.37 -3.89
N ILE A 23 -4.95 -9.97 -3.63
CA ILE A 23 -3.94 -10.82 -3.03
C ILE A 23 -4.54 -11.37 -1.73
N ASP A 24 -4.64 -12.70 -1.60
CA ASP A 24 -5.46 -13.34 -0.56
C ASP A 24 -5.07 -12.91 0.87
N TRP A 25 -3.81 -12.58 1.10
CA TRP A 25 -3.31 -12.16 2.40
C TRP A 25 -3.49 -10.67 2.70
N MET A 26 -3.75 -9.84 1.69
CA MET A 26 -3.76 -8.38 1.80
C MET A 26 -5.17 -7.83 2.03
N THR A 27 -5.26 -6.83 2.88
CA THR A 27 -6.48 -6.13 3.28
C THR A 27 -6.38 -4.66 2.91
N HIS A 28 -7.51 -3.97 2.81
CA HIS A 28 -7.50 -2.51 2.59
C HIS A 28 -6.80 -1.74 3.73
N THR A 29 -6.72 -2.32 4.94
CA THR A 29 -5.96 -1.71 6.04
C THR A 29 -4.47 -1.64 5.72
N ASP A 30 -3.92 -2.59 4.98
CA ASP A 30 -2.49 -2.64 4.69
C ASP A 30 -2.02 -1.50 3.80
N GLU A 31 -2.78 -1.19 2.76
CA GLU A 31 -2.53 -0.02 1.92
C GLU A 31 -2.54 1.24 2.77
N ARG A 32 -3.55 1.38 3.63
CA ARG A 32 -3.66 2.54 4.54
C ARG A 32 -2.51 2.62 5.54
N VAL A 33 -2.01 1.50 6.06
CA VAL A 33 -0.82 1.45 6.90
C VAL A 33 0.40 1.94 6.13
N MET A 34 0.62 1.47 4.91
CA MET A 34 1.73 1.92 4.07
C MET A 34 1.61 3.42 3.73
N GLU A 35 0.40 3.91 3.45
CA GLU A 35 0.12 5.33 3.21
C GLU A 35 0.50 6.20 4.42
N GLN A 36 0.20 5.77 5.66
CA GLN A 36 0.64 6.50 6.86
C GLN A 36 2.17 6.59 6.94
N LEU A 37 2.86 5.50 6.59
CA LEU A 37 4.32 5.39 6.67
C LEU A 37 5.06 6.10 5.52
N VAL A 38 4.35 6.70 4.56
CA VAL A 38 4.92 7.62 3.57
C VAL A 38 5.49 8.86 4.26
N GLU A 39 4.80 9.35 5.30
CA GLU A 39 5.18 10.56 6.06
C GLU A 39 6.40 10.35 6.95
N GLY A 40 6.68 9.10 7.34
CA GLY A 40 7.84 8.73 8.15
C GLY A 40 7.64 7.46 8.95
N PRO A 41 8.68 6.99 9.67
CA PRO A 41 8.55 5.85 10.57
C PRO A 41 7.56 6.13 11.71
N MET A 42 6.74 5.14 12.06
CA MET A 42 5.74 5.25 13.13
C MET A 42 5.61 3.93 13.90
N ARG A 43 5.18 4.02 15.15
CA ARG A 43 4.77 2.86 15.96
C ARG A 43 3.36 2.41 15.58
N PRO A 44 3.01 1.11 15.77
CA PRO A 44 1.67 0.62 15.50
C PRO A 44 0.56 1.39 16.22
N ALA A 45 0.80 1.88 17.45
CA ALA A 45 -0.16 2.67 18.22
C ALA A 45 -0.53 4.00 17.53
N GLU A 46 0.46 4.67 16.93
CA GLU A 46 0.28 5.94 16.23
C GLU A 46 -0.53 5.72 14.95
N ILE A 47 -0.19 4.68 14.19
CA ILE A 47 -0.90 4.28 12.98
C ILE A 47 -2.34 3.88 13.32
N ALA A 48 -2.54 3.10 14.38
CA ALA A 48 -3.87 2.66 14.83
C ALA A 48 -4.77 3.83 15.22
N THR A 49 -4.20 4.85 15.86
CA THR A 49 -4.90 6.10 16.18
C THR A 49 -5.36 6.80 14.91
N SER A 50 -4.49 6.97 13.92
CA SER A 50 -4.83 7.62 12.64
C SER A 50 -5.85 6.83 11.81
N LEU A 51 -5.86 5.49 11.91
CA LEU A 51 -6.75 4.63 11.15
C LEU A 51 -8.07 4.29 11.87
N GLU A 52 -8.23 4.75 13.12
CA GLU A 52 -9.34 4.39 14.01
C GLU A 52 -9.51 2.87 14.15
N LYS A 53 -8.39 2.17 14.37
CA LYS A 53 -8.30 0.70 14.53
C LYS A 53 -7.70 0.34 15.88
N SER A 54 -7.78 -0.95 16.26
CA SER A 54 -7.05 -1.44 17.42
C SER A 54 -5.55 -1.53 17.12
N GLU A 55 -4.73 -1.18 18.11
CA GLU A 55 -3.27 -1.30 18.01
C GLU A 55 -2.85 -2.74 17.72
N GLU A 56 -3.47 -3.73 18.37
CA GLU A 56 -3.17 -5.16 18.15
C GLU A 56 -3.36 -5.57 16.68
N TYR A 57 -4.46 -5.15 16.05
CA TYR A 57 -4.73 -5.46 14.65
C TYR A 57 -3.72 -4.77 13.73
N VAL A 58 -3.41 -3.50 13.97
CA VAL A 58 -2.41 -2.77 13.17
C VAL A 58 -1.01 -3.35 13.35
N ALA A 59 -0.62 -3.72 14.57
CA ALA A 59 0.65 -4.38 14.82
C ALA A 59 0.74 -5.72 14.07
N ASP A 60 -0.36 -6.48 14.01
CA ASP A 60 -0.42 -7.69 13.18
C ASP A 60 -0.22 -7.40 11.69
N ARG A 61 -0.93 -6.40 11.15
CA ARG A 61 -0.76 -5.97 9.75
C ARG A 61 0.66 -5.50 9.44
N CYS A 62 1.26 -4.68 10.31
CA CYS A 62 2.64 -4.25 10.15
C CYS A 62 3.62 -5.43 10.10
N ARG A 63 3.41 -6.49 10.92
CA ARG A 63 4.21 -7.72 10.84
C ARG A 63 4.00 -8.45 9.52
N GLN A 64 2.76 -8.59 9.06
CA GLN A 64 2.45 -9.27 7.79
C GLN A 64 3.09 -8.58 6.58
N LEU A 65 3.11 -7.25 6.59
CA LEU A 65 3.75 -6.45 5.55
C LEU A 65 5.28 -6.51 5.64
N ALA A 66 5.84 -6.54 6.86
CA ALA A 66 7.29 -6.68 7.04
C ALA A 66 7.82 -8.06 6.64
N ILE A 67 7.05 -9.14 6.83
CA ILE A 67 7.39 -10.49 6.34
C ILE A 67 7.56 -10.51 4.81
N ARG A 68 6.93 -9.57 4.10
CA ARG A 68 6.91 -9.48 2.64
C ARG A 68 7.75 -8.32 2.11
N ASP A 69 8.64 -7.80 2.95
CA ASP A 69 9.57 -6.70 2.64
C ASP A 69 8.88 -5.41 2.17
N LEU A 70 7.58 -5.23 2.46
CA LEU A 70 6.86 -4.00 2.17
C LEU A 70 7.11 -2.93 3.24
N LEU A 71 7.40 -3.39 4.47
CA LEU A 71 7.82 -2.56 5.59
C LEU A 71 9.13 -3.08 6.19
N GLU A 72 9.88 -2.19 6.82
CA GLU A 72 11.04 -2.52 7.66
C GLU A 72 10.71 -2.20 9.12
N ARG A 73 11.29 -2.95 10.07
CA ARG A 73 11.10 -2.73 11.51
C ARG A 73 12.41 -2.41 12.20
N GLU A 74 12.46 -1.28 12.91
CA GLU A 74 13.60 -0.83 13.70
C GLU A 74 13.12 -0.23 15.02
N GLY A 75 13.70 -0.63 16.16
CA GLY A 75 13.36 0.00 17.45
C GLY A 75 11.89 -0.09 17.92
N GLY A 76 11.07 -0.93 17.28
CA GLY A 76 9.63 -1.02 17.52
C GLY A 76 8.78 -0.11 16.64
N GLU A 77 9.40 0.68 15.78
CA GLU A 77 8.78 1.45 14.72
C GLU A 77 8.82 0.68 13.41
N TYR A 78 7.89 1.02 12.51
CA TYR A 78 7.86 0.53 11.14
C TYR A 78 8.16 1.66 10.19
N ARG A 79 8.86 1.35 9.09
CA ARG A 79 9.17 2.26 7.99
C ARG A 79 8.68 1.65 6.68
N LEU A 80 8.20 2.49 5.76
CA LEU A 80 7.91 2.05 4.40
C LEU A 80 9.22 1.70 3.65
N ALA A 81 9.35 0.43 3.27
CA ALA A 81 10.49 -0.10 2.50
C ALA A 81 10.41 0.30 1.02
N GLU A 82 11.49 0.11 0.26
CA GLU A 82 11.49 0.40 -1.19
C GLU A 82 10.43 -0.40 -1.95
N ARG A 83 10.27 -1.70 -1.64
CA ARG A 83 9.24 -2.55 -2.26
C ARG A 83 7.83 -2.04 -1.97
N GLY A 84 7.58 -1.53 -0.75
CA GLY A 84 6.31 -0.89 -0.39
C GLY A 84 6.05 0.41 -1.17
N ARG A 85 7.09 1.21 -1.43
CA ARG A 85 6.99 2.42 -2.28
C ARG A 85 6.67 2.08 -3.73
N ALA A 86 7.33 1.05 -4.28
CA ALA A 86 7.05 0.55 -5.63
C ALA A 86 5.61 0.03 -5.74
N TYR A 87 5.11 -0.68 -4.72
CA TYR A 87 3.71 -1.12 -4.67
C TYR A 87 2.72 0.06 -4.66
N LEU A 88 2.93 1.07 -3.80
CA LEU A 88 2.02 2.22 -3.71
C LEU A 88 2.01 3.07 -4.99
N SER A 89 3.16 3.21 -5.66
CA SER A 89 3.27 3.92 -6.94
C SER A 89 2.71 3.15 -8.14
N GLY A 90 2.44 1.85 -7.97
CA GLY A 90 2.00 0.97 -9.05
C GLY A 90 3.15 0.47 -9.94
N GLU A 91 4.40 0.66 -9.52
CA GLU A 91 5.59 0.15 -10.20
C GLU A 91 5.83 -1.34 -9.94
N LEU A 92 5.28 -1.87 -8.84
CA LEU A 92 5.26 -3.30 -8.52
C LEU A 92 3.88 -3.88 -8.81
N ASP A 93 3.81 -4.97 -9.57
CA ASP A 93 2.55 -5.66 -9.82
C ASP A 93 2.09 -6.41 -8.56
N PRO A 94 0.85 -6.23 -8.08
CA PRO A 94 0.28 -6.99 -6.97
C PRO A 94 0.42 -8.52 -7.10
N GLU A 95 0.43 -9.07 -8.31
CA GLU A 95 0.61 -10.52 -8.52
C GLU A 95 2.00 -11.01 -8.07
N GLU A 96 3.01 -10.13 -8.05
CA GLU A 96 4.35 -10.44 -7.54
C GLU A 96 4.41 -10.55 -6.01
N LEU A 97 3.29 -10.32 -5.32
CA LEU A 97 3.13 -10.48 -3.88
C LEU A 97 2.29 -11.71 -3.50
N ALA A 98 1.88 -12.54 -4.47
CA ALA A 98 0.92 -13.63 -4.27
C ALA A 98 1.51 -14.95 -3.70
N ASP A 99 2.71 -14.92 -3.11
CA ASP A 99 3.39 -16.10 -2.52
C ASP A 99 3.24 -16.17 -0.99
#